data_AF-A0A947RS65-F1
#
_entry.id   AF-A0A947RS65-F1
#
_cell.length_a   1.000
_cell.length_b   1.000
_cell.length_c   1.000
_cell.angle_alpha   90.00
_cell.angle_beta   90.00
_cell.angle_gamma   90.00
#
_symmetry.space_group_name_H-M   'P 1'
#
loop_
_entity.id
_entity.type
_entity.pdbx_description
1 polymer ?
#
loop_
_entity_poly.entity_id
_entity_poly.type
_entity_poly.pdbx_seq_one_letter_code
_entity_poly.pdbx_strand_id
1 'polypeptide(L)' 'MNTLKVSSQSDPSAIAGVIAHGVRERHEVKIEAIRPRAVNQAVKAIAIARGHVAP' A
#
# COMPACT_ATOMS: atom_id res chain seq x y z
N MET A 1 -4.49 11.72 -9.67
CA MET A 1 -4.05 10.48 -8.99
C MET A 1 -3.88 10.80 -7.51
N ASN A 2 -4.62 10.13 -6.62
CA ASN A 2 -4.45 10.35 -5.18
C ASN A 2 -3.25 9.52 -4.71
N THR A 3 -2.26 10.16 -4.08
CA THR A 3 -1.02 9.49 -3.66
C THR A 3 -1.16 8.97 -2.23
N LEU A 4 -0.88 7.68 -2.03
CA LEU A 4 -0.82 7.07 -0.71
C LEU A 4 0.55 7.33 -0.08
N LYS A 5 0.58 8.17 0.95
CA LYS A 5 1.81 8.46 1.70
C LYS A 5 2.01 7.43 2.79
N VAL A 6 3.15 6.75 2.77
CA VAL A 6 3.52 5.74 3.76
C VAL A 6 4.63 6.29 4.67
N SER A 7 4.46 6.10 5.96
CA SER A 7 5.42 6.50 6.98
C SER A 7 6.06 5.29 7.65
N SER A 8 7.09 5.54 8.45
CA SER A 8 7.77 4.53 9.26
C SER A 8 6.86 3.87 10.30
N GLN A 9 5.77 4.53 10.70
CA GLN A 9 4.81 4.05 11.71
C GLN A 9 3.54 3.48 11.07
N SER A 10 3.42 3.52 9.74
CA SER A 10 2.25 2.98 9.05
C SER A 10 2.12 1.48 9.29
N ASP A 11 0.91 1.04 9.59
CA ASP A 11 0.57 -0.38 9.66
C ASP A 11 0.43 -0.96 8.24
N PRO A 12 1.26 -1.95 7.86
CA PRO A 12 1.18 -2.58 6.55
C PRO A 12 -0.20 -3.18 6.23
N SER A 13 -0.90 -3.73 7.22
CA SER A 13 -2.22 -4.35 7.00
C SER A 13 -3.27 -3.31 6.64
N ALA A 14 -3.31 -2.19 7.38
CA ALA A 14 -4.18 -1.06 7.07
C ALA A 14 -3.87 -0.47 5.67
N ILE A 15 -2.59 -0.27 5.35
CA ILE A 15 -2.17 0.23 4.02
C ILE A 15 -2.57 -0.77 2.93
N ALA A 16 -2.45 -2.07 3.16
CA ALA A 16 -2.82 -3.11 2.20
C ALA A 16 -4.30 -3.08 1.83
N GLY A 17 -5.19 -2.82 2.80
CA GLY A 17 -6.62 -2.65 2.53
C GLY A 17 -6.91 -1.47 1.60
N VAL A 18 -6.23 -0.33 1.82
CA VAL A 18 -6.35 0.85 0.95
C VAL A 18 -5.81 0.55 -0.45
N ILE A 19 -4.68 -0.15 -0.57
CA ILE A 19 -4.12 -0.57 -1.86
C ILE A 19 -5.10 -1.49 -2.59
N ALA A 20 -5.63 -2.52 -1.92
CA ALA A 20 -6.54 -3.48 -2.52
C ALA A 20 -7.83 -2.81 -3.01
N HIS A 21 -8.40 -1.90 -2.21
CA HIS A 21 -9.56 -1.11 -2.61
C HIS A 21 -9.25 -0.20 -3.82
N GLY A 22 -8.13 0.54 -3.77
CA GLY A 22 -7.71 1.41 -4.86
C GLY A 22 -7.45 0.66 -6.18
N VAL A 23 -6.86 -0.55 -6.12
CA VAL A 23 -6.65 -1.40 -7.30
C VAL A 23 -7.99 -1.90 -7.87
N ARG A 24 -8.97 -2.25 -7.03
CA ARG A 24 -10.30 -2.67 -7.48
C ARG A 24 -11.09 -1.54 -8.15
N GLU A 25 -10.96 -0.31 -7.65
CA GLU A 25 -11.72 0.83 -8.19
C GLU A 25 -11.05 1.51 -9.39
N ARG A 26 -9.73 1.68 -9.36
CA ARG A 26 -8.99 2.54 -10.31
C ARG A 26 -7.89 1.82 -11.07
N HIS A 27 -7.73 0.51 -10.87
CA HIS A 27 -6.67 -0.34 -11.45
C HIS A 27 -5.22 0.05 -11.08
N GLU A 28 -4.99 1.24 -10.54
CA GLU A 28 -3.67 1.76 -10.20
C GLU A 28 -3.69 2.54 -8.89
N VAL A 29 -2.62 2.39 -8.09
CA VAL A 29 -2.39 3.14 -6.86
C VAL A 29 -0.95 3.65 -6.85
N LYS A 30 -0.77 4.96 -6.61
CA LYS A 30 0.56 5.56 -6.44
C LYS A 30 0.91 5.61 -4.95
N ILE A 31 2.11 5.13 -4.60
CA ILE A 31 2.63 5.13 -3.23
C ILE A 31 3.89 6.01 -3.15
N GLU A 32 3.99 6.84 -2.12
CA GLU A 32 5.18 7.62 -1.81
C GLU A 32 5.70 7.28 -0.41
N ALA A 33 6.96 6.84 -0.34
CA ALA A 33 7.67 6.51 0.90
C ALA A 33 9.09 7.06 0.84
N ILE A 34 9.50 7.83 1.86
CA ILE A 34 10.76 8.61 1.81
C ILE A 34 11.88 7.97 2.65
N ARG A 35 11.54 7.34 3.78
CA ARG A 35 12.53 6.80 4.73
C ARG A 35 12.68 5.28 4.58
N PRO A 36 13.83 4.67 4.93
CA PRO A 36 14.04 3.22 4.78
C PRO A 36 12.94 2.38 5.44
N ARG A 37 12.54 2.72 6.67
CA ARG A 37 11.44 2.01 7.35
C ARG A 37 10.10 2.21 6.65
N ALA A 38 9.81 3.40 6.13
CA ALA A 38 8.58 3.65 5.38
C ALA A 38 8.53 2.82 4.08
N VAL A 39 9.66 2.71 3.38
CA VAL A 39 9.78 1.85 2.18
C VAL A 39 9.51 0.39 2.55
N ASN A 40 10.07 -0.11 3.66
CA ASN A 40 9.78 -1.46 4.15
C ASN A 40 8.27 -1.67 4.43
N GLN A 41 7.60 -0.70 5.07
CA GLN A 41 6.16 -0.81 5.31
C GLN A 41 5.35 -0.79 4.01
N ALA A 42 5.73 0.06 3.06
CA ALA A 42 5.08 0.11 1.75
C ALA A 42 5.19 -1.22 1.01
N VAL A 43 6.39 -1.81 0.97
CA VAL A 43 6.63 -3.10 0.30
C VAL A 43 5.87 -4.24 0.99
N LYS A 44 5.86 -4.28 2.33
CA LYS A 44 5.05 -5.25 3.09
C LYS A 44 3.56 -5.12 2.78
N ALA A 45 3.05 -3.89 2.73
CA ALA A 45 1.65 -3.64 2.42
C ALA A 45 1.29 -4.08 1.00
N ILE A 46 2.16 -3.84 0.00
CA ILE A 46 1.97 -4.33 -1.36
C ILE A 46 1.91 -5.86 -1.37
N ALA A 47 2.81 -6.55 -0.65
CA ALA A 47 2.80 -8.01 -0.57
C ALA A 47 1.50 -8.55 0.06
N ILE A 48 1.00 -7.94 1.14
CA ILE A 48 -0.27 -8.33 1.77
C ILE A 48 -1.45 -8.04 0.83
N ALA A 49 -1.46 -6.86 0.18
CA ALA A 49 -2.53 -6.45 -0.72
C ALA A 49 -2.71 -7.43 -1.89
N ARG A 50 -1.62 -8.06 -2.37
CA ARG A 50 -1.70 -9.13 -3.38
C ARG A 50 -2.59 -10.29 -2.94
N GLY A 51 -2.57 -10.66 -1.66
CA GLY A 51 -3.46 -11.67 -1.10
C GLY A 51 -4.92 -11.23 -1.00
N HIS A 52 -5.19 -9.92 -0.94
CA HIS A 52 -6.55 -9.38 -0.95
C HIS A 52 -7.14 -9.21 -2.35
N VAL A 53 -6.30 -9.07 -3.39
CA VAL A 53 -6.75 -8.91 -4.78
C VAL A 53 -6.70 -10.21 -5.59
N ALA A 54 -5.97 -11.23 -5.09
CA ALA A 54 -6.05 -12.58 -5.64
C ALA A 54 -7.48 -13.15 -5.45
N PRO A 55 -7.96 -14.03 -6.36
CA PRO A 55 -9.24 -14.73 -6.21
C PRO A 55 -9.32 -15.57 -4.93
#